data_AF-A0AAV2IPT5-F1
#
_entry.id   AF-A0AAV2IPT5-F1
#
_cell.length_a   1.000
_cell.length_b   1.000
_cell.length_c   1.000
_cell.angle_alpha   90.00
_cell.angle_beta   90.00
_cell.angle_gamma   90.00
#
_symmetry.space_group_name_H-M   'P 1'
#
loop_
_entity.id
_entity.type
_entity.pdbx_description
1 polymer ?
#
loop_
_entity_poly.entity_id
_entity_poly.type
_entity_poly.pdbx_seq_one_letter_code
_entity_poly.pdbx_strand_id
1 'polypeptide(L)' 'LKQLFDYGAFFRQQIEKKKRDNSYRVFKRILRSKDQFPSAVETSHGSHNITIWCSNDYMELSMHPKVLEAIR' A
#
# COMPACT_ATOMS: atom_id res chain seq x y z
N LEU A 1 -22.38 -39.55 6.22
CA LEU A 1 -21.16 -38.80 5.84
C LEU A 1 -21.27 -37.39 6.43
N LYS A 2 -20.37 -37.00 7.34
CA LYS A 2 -20.39 -35.68 7.98
C LYS A 2 -19.88 -34.67 6.94
N GLN A 3 -20.73 -33.77 6.48
CA GLN A 3 -20.32 -32.74 5.51
C GLN A 3 -19.31 -31.83 6.20
N LEU A 4 -18.06 -31.81 5.71
CA LEU A 4 -17.05 -30.87 6.18
C LEU A 4 -17.42 -29.45 5.72
N PHE A 5 -17.12 -28.47 6.58
CA PHE A 5 -17.32 -27.06 6.25
C PHE A 5 -16.38 -26.63 5.12
N ASP A 6 -16.92 -25.98 4.10
CA ASP A 6 -16.13 -25.42 3.00
C ASP A 6 -15.58 -24.04 3.38
N TYR A 7 -14.39 -24.04 3.97
CA TYR A 7 -13.65 -22.82 4.32
C TYR A 7 -13.35 -21.95 3.09
N GLY A 8 -13.11 -22.56 1.93
CA GLY A 8 -12.81 -21.84 0.69
C GLY A 8 -14.01 -21.02 0.22
N ALA A 9 -15.21 -21.63 0.22
CA ALA A 9 -16.44 -20.91 -0.09
C ALA A 9 -16.73 -19.79 0.91
N PHE A 10 -16.52 -20.05 2.20
CA PHE A 10 -16.67 -19.04 3.23
C PHE A 10 -15.76 -17.83 3.01
N PHE A 11 -14.46 -18.02 2.78
CA PHE A 11 -13.52 -16.91 2.56
C PHE A 11 -13.86 -16.10 1.31
N ARG A 12 -14.22 -16.77 0.20
CA ARG A 12 -14.68 -16.08 -1.02
C ARG A 12 -15.91 -15.22 -0.71
N GLN A 13 -16.88 -15.75 0.04
CA GLN A 13 -18.08 -15.01 0.41
C GLN A 13 -17.75 -13.75 1.26
N GLN A 14 -16.80 -13.83 2.20
CA GLN A 14 -16.41 -12.68 3.00
C GLN A 14 -15.70 -11.61 2.16
N ILE A 15 -14.85 -12.01 1.20
CA ILE A 15 -14.22 -11.09 0.25
C ILE A 15 -15.28 -10.39 -0.62
N GLU A 16 -16.27 -11.13 -1.14
CA GLU A 16 -17.34 -10.54 -1.95
C GLU A 16 -18.24 -9.59 -1.16
N LYS A 17 -18.42 -9.79 0.15
CA LYS A 17 -19.07 -8.78 1.01
C LYS A 17 -18.27 -7.48 1.02
N LYS A 18 -16.95 -7.55 1.16
CA LYS A 18 -16.05 -6.38 1.14
C LYS A 18 -16.01 -5.66 -0.21
N LYS A 19 -16.12 -6.41 -1.31
CA LYS A 19 -16.22 -5.79 -2.64
C LYS A 19 -17.56 -5.08 -2.82
N ARG A 20 -18.66 -5.70 -2.38
CA ARG A 20 -20.01 -5.10 -2.46
C ARG A 20 -20.20 -3.88 -1.55
N ASP A 21 -19.56 -3.86 -0.38
CA ASP A 21 -19.62 -2.73 0.55
C ASP A 21 -18.59 -1.61 0.24
N ASN A 22 -17.82 -1.75 -0.85
CA ASN A 22 -16.75 -0.83 -1.28
C ASN A 22 -15.61 -0.64 -0.25
N SER A 23 -15.48 -1.52 0.74
CA SER A 23 -14.37 -1.48 1.71
C SER A 23 -13.19 -2.38 1.34
N TYR A 24 -13.30 -3.16 0.26
CA TYR A 24 -12.18 -3.92 -0.30
C TYR A 24 -11.08 -2.98 -0.81
N ARG A 25 -9.83 -3.25 -0.40
CA ARG A 25 -8.68 -2.38 -0.70
C ARG A 25 -7.84 -2.97 -1.81
N VAL A 26 -7.54 -2.15 -2.82
CA VAL A 26 -6.50 -2.40 -3.81
C VAL A 26 -5.38 -1.41 -3.55
N PHE A 27 -4.21 -1.91 -3.13
CA PHE A 27 -3.09 -1.05 -2.76
C PHE A 27 -2.38 -0.48 -3.99
N LYS A 28 -2.03 0.80 -3.94
CA LYS A 28 -1.13 1.44 -4.89
C LYS A 28 0.31 1.13 -4.50
N ARG A 29 1.10 0.62 -5.46
CA ARG A 29 2.53 0.38 -5.29
C ARG A 29 3.30 1.66 -5.56
N ILE A 30 3.82 2.29 -4.52
CA ILE A 30 4.50 3.59 -4.60
C ILE A 30 5.93 3.45 -4.03
N LEU A 31 6.92 3.86 -4.81
CA LEU A 31 8.33 3.91 -4.43
C LEU A 31 8.72 5.36 -4.15
N ARG A 32 9.06 5.67 -2.90
CA ARG A 32 9.57 6.99 -2.48
C ARG A 32 11.10 7.00 -2.61
N SER A 33 11.67 8.12 -3.07
CA SER A 33 13.12 8.32 -3.14
C SER A 33 13.52 9.52 -2.28
N LYS A 34 14.67 9.43 -1.61
CA LYS A 34 15.24 10.51 -0.77
C LYS A 34 15.52 11.79 -1.57
N ASP A 35 15.84 11.64 -2.86
CA ASP A 35 16.33 12.73 -3.70
C ASP A 35 15.20 13.48 -4.42
N GLN A 36 13.95 13.05 -4.26
CA GLN A 36 12.86 13.49 -5.13
C GLN A 36 11.57 13.86 -4.38
N PHE A 37 11.57 13.93 -3.04
CA PHE A 37 10.36 14.29 -2.30
C PHE A 37 9.82 15.67 -2.73
N PRO A 38 8.49 15.87 -2.88
CA PRO A 38 7.36 14.94 -2.67
C PRO A 38 7.05 13.97 -3.83
N SER A 39 7.90 13.91 -4.85
CA SER A 39 7.74 13.03 -6.00
C SER A 39 8.09 11.57 -5.69
N ALA A 40 7.42 10.66 -6.40
CA ALA A 40 7.58 9.21 -6.26
C ALA A 40 7.22 8.49 -7.55
N VAL A 41 7.53 7.19 -7.61
CA VAL A 41 7.19 6.33 -8.75
C VAL A 41 6.07 5.37 -8.36
N GLU A 42 4.94 5.45 -9.05
CA GLU A 42 3.84 4.48 -8.97
C GLU A 42 4.11 3.32 -9.95
N THR A 43 3.88 2.07 -9.51
CA THR A 43 4.22 0.85 -10.27
C THR A 43 3.08 -0.17 -10.38
N SER A 44 1.84 0.20 -10.06
CA SER A 44 0.74 -0.79 -10.07
C SER A 44 0.32 -1.18 -11.49
N HIS A 45 0.47 -0.27 -12.46
CA HIS A 45 0.05 -0.45 -13.85
C HIS A 45 1.08 0.06 -14.87
N GLY A 46 2.35 0.02 -14.53
CA GLY A 46 3.42 0.68 -15.27
C GLY A 46 4.14 1.69 -14.40
N SER A 47 5.24 2.27 -14.89
CA SER A 47 6.05 3.22 -14.12
C SER A 47 5.63 4.65 -14.42
N HIS A 48 5.11 5.35 -13.40
CA HIS A 48 4.65 6.73 -13.53
C HIS A 48 5.20 7.61 -12.43
N ASN A 49 5.70 8.80 -12.78
CA ASN A 49 6.08 9.82 -11.81
C ASN A 49 4.82 10.50 -11.26
N ILE A 50 4.69 10.54 -9.94
CA ILE A 50 3.55 11.14 -9.23
C ILE A 50 4.05 12.05 -8.10
N THR A 51 3.20 12.96 -7.64
CA THR A 51 3.41 13.72 -6.39
C THR A 51 2.59 13.09 -5.26
N ILE A 52 3.20 12.84 -4.11
CA ILE A 52 2.51 12.27 -2.94
C ILE A 52 1.94 13.38 -2.06
N TRP A 53 0.63 13.31 -1.82
CA TRP A 53 -0.09 14.21 -0.89
C TRP A 53 -0.67 13.51 0.34
N CYS A 54 -0.69 12.17 0.34
CA CYS A 54 -1.27 11.35 1.41
C CYS A 54 -0.22 10.75 2.35
N SER A 55 1.05 11.16 2.25
CA SER A 55 2.07 10.71 3.19
C SER A 55 1.86 11.36 4.55
N ASN A 56 2.05 10.58 5.61
CA ASN A 56 2.10 11.07 6.98
C ASN A 56 3.55 11.39 7.42
N ASP A 57 4.52 11.27 6.52
CA ASP A 57 5.90 11.70 6.76
C ASP A 57 6.01 13.22 6.58
N TYR A 58 5.36 13.96 7.49
CA TYR A 58 5.10 15.39 7.35
C TYR A 58 6.35 16.26 7.26
N MET A 59 7.41 15.84 7.94
CA MET A 59 8.68 16.57 8.02
C MET A 59 9.78 15.89 7.21
N GLU A 60 9.43 14.87 6.41
CA GLU A 60 10.38 14.13 5.56
C GLU A 60 11.53 13.50 6.36
N LEU A 61 11.32 13.24 7.65
CA LEU A 61 12.36 12.72 8.53
C LEU A 61 12.76 11.31 8.15
N SER A 62 11.90 10.56 7.45
CA SER A 62 12.28 9.24 6.92
C SER A 62 13.42 9.30 5.90
N MET A 63 13.71 10.47 5.33
CA MET A 63 14.78 10.69 4.35
C MET A 63 15.82 11.72 4.80
N HIS A 64 15.68 12.31 5.99
CA HIS A 64 16.59 13.35 6.48
C HIS A 64 18.01 12.77 6.66
N PRO A 65 19.08 13.43 6.15
CA PRO A 65 20.44 12.87 6.13
C PRO A 65 20.94 12.39 7.50
N LYS A 66 20.73 13.17 8.56
CA LYS A 66 21.12 12.78 9.93
C LYS A 66 20.39 11.53 10.45
N VAL A 67 19.14 11.33 10.05
CA VAL A 67 18.36 10.14 10.44
C VAL A 67 18.88 8.92 9.69
N LEU A 68 19.15 9.06 8.40
CA LEU A 68 19.73 7.99 7.57
C LEU A 68 21.14 7.61 8.03
N GLU A 69 21.96 8.59 8.43
CA GLU A 69 23.31 8.36 8.98
C GLU A 69 23.27 7.57 10.28
N ALA A 70 22.34 7.87 11.19
CA ALA A 70 22.23 7.19 12.48
C ALA A 70 21.79 5.71 12.39
N ILE A 71 21.16 5.31 11.28
CA ILE A 71 20.72 3.92 11.04
C ILE A 71 21.84 3.07 10.40
N ARG A 72 22.86 3.72 9.84
CA ARG A 72 23.90 3.10 9.03
C ARG A 72 24.90 2.30 9.85
#